data_AF-A0A2M7R6X6-F1
#
_entry.id   AF-A0A2M7R6X6-F1
#
_cell.length_a   1.000
_cell.length_b   1.000
_cell.length_c   1.000
_cell.angle_alpha   90.00
_cell.angle_beta   90.00
_cell.angle_gamma   90.00
#
_symmetry.space_group_name_H-M   'P 1'
#
loop_
_entity.id
_entity.type
_entity.pdbx_description
1 polymer ?
#
loop_
_entity_poly.entity_id
_entity_poly.type
_entity_poly.pdbx_seq_one_letter_code
_entity_poly.pdbx_strand_id
1 'polypeptide(L)'
;MRYYILTTAKFVNECIKFQVYGSTNSNWLANIELGDIVFISQFSSKSQDIYGPFKVYKALFYDKKIIYPNQKYFYRIKIKPLNLRTIEETDLYLQGIKNKDLDLSFRFISLIQQNKHLHSISITKNEGKFLLNILTNYGKAIKVNTNTSNYLPDSKPSEVNLEFLENKNRLFKKHAFSSESDLESYIILSLKNKNSNIFKNFSEILNYYPDNNLTTSIIYNQFIFGNAYPSDIAIINSTNVNIFELKNNLFSKLSLEMIKKEFKKYCYYSLYSPRLLSKNTKQRMNFFIAFPKSKDHSFDKILKKEFGLIINSINKFRENNFATLEYYIDNNKLTFETLQDVKN
;
A
#
# COMPACT_ATOMS: atom_id res chain seq x y z
N MET A 1 -4.02 13.03 6.80
CA MET A 1 -4.40 12.06 7.83
C MET A 1 -5.18 10.92 7.19
N ARG A 2 -4.58 9.73 7.22
CA ARG A 2 -5.10 8.45 6.74
C ARG A 2 -5.26 7.48 7.90
N TYR A 3 -5.85 6.33 7.61
CA TYR A 3 -6.13 5.28 8.57
C TYR A 3 -5.53 3.95 8.09
N TYR A 4 -4.96 3.17 9.00
CA TYR A 4 -4.38 1.87 8.69
C TYR A 4 -4.72 0.83 9.76
N ILE A 5 -4.80 -0.43 9.34
CA ILE A 5 -4.76 -1.60 10.22
C ILE A 5 -3.40 -2.26 10.05
N LEU A 6 -2.64 -2.33 11.14
CA LEU A 6 -1.36 -3.01 11.21
C LEU A 6 -1.60 -4.39 11.78
N THR A 7 -1.22 -5.45 11.06
CA THR A 7 -1.50 -6.80 11.55
C THR A 7 -0.32 -7.38 12.31
N THR A 8 -0.58 -8.26 13.25
CA THR A 8 0.45 -9.04 13.93
C THR A 8 -0.13 -10.36 14.39
N ALA A 9 0.68 -11.41 14.46
CA ALA A 9 0.23 -12.68 15.03
C ALA A 9 0.45 -12.77 16.55
N LYS A 10 1.46 -12.05 17.08
CA LYS A 10 1.98 -12.30 18.43
C LYS A 10 2.54 -11.08 19.17
N PHE A 11 2.77 -9.95 18.49
CA PHE A 11 3.63 -8.88 19.02
C PHE A 11 2.88 -7.60 19.43
N VAL A 12 1.58 -7.69 19.72
CA VAL A 12 0.80 -6.48 20.07
C VAL A 12 1.30 -5.84 21.37
N ASN A 13 1.70 -6.67 22.34
CA ASN A 13 2.20 -6.22 23.63
C ASN A 13 3.52 -5.45 23.49
N GLU A 14 4.44 -5.95 22.67
CA GLU A 14 5.69 -5.27 22.33
C GLU A 14 5.39 -3.96 21.62
N CYS A 15 4.44 -3.94 20.67
CA CYS A 15 4.09 -2.72 19.96
C CYS A 15 3.54 -1.64 20.91
N ILE A 16 2.67 -2.03 21.84
CA ILE A 16 2.09 -1.14 22.85
C ILE A 16 3.16 -0.65 23.84
N LYS A 17 3.96 -1.58 24.37
CA LYS A 17 5.00 -1.31 25.38
C LYS A 17 6.05 -0.33 24.85
N PHE A 18 6.52 -0.57 23.62
CA PHE A 18 7.59 0.23 23.00
C PHE A 18 7.09 1.37 22.13
N GLN A 19 5.77 1.49 21.93
CA GLN A 19 5.17 2.54 21.10
C GLN A 19 5.74 2.53 19.67
N VAL A 20 5.94 1.32 19.14
CA VAL A 20 6.57 1.06 17.85
C VAL A 20 5.87 -0.09 17.16
N TYR A 21 5.62 0.05 15.85
CA TYR A 21 5.27 -1.07 15.01
C TYR A 21 6.38 -1.33 14.00
N GLY A 22 6.69 -2.60 13.72
CA GLY A 22 7.73 -3.00 12.79
C GLY A 22 7.25 -3.99 11.74
N SER A 23 7.87 -3.92 10.56
CA SER A 23 7.64 -4.83 9.44
C SER A 23 8.94 -5.45 8.93
N THR A 24 8.80 -6.55 8.18
CA THR A 24 9.91 -7.24 7.48
C THR A 24 10.45 -6.45 6.30
N ASN A 25 9.56 -5.78 5.57
CA ASN A 25 9.88 -4.98 4.39
C ASN A 25 9.41 -3.53 4.55
N SER A 26 10.12 -2.60 3.92
CA SER A 26 9.83 -1.17 3.99
C SER A 26 8.51 -0.78 3.33
N ASN A 27 8.12 -1.45 2.24
CA ASN A 27 6.95 -1.05 1.43
C ASN A 27 5.64 -1.09 2.25
N TRP A 28 5.54 -2.02 3.20
CA TRP A 28 4.41 -2.12 4.11
C TRP A 28 4.13 -0.83 4.89
N LEU A 29 5.17 -0.08 5.24
CA LEU A 29 5.05 1.13 6.07
C LEU A 29 5.40 2.41 5.31
N ALA A 30 5.87 2.30 4.06
CA ALA A 30 6.37 3.44 3.27
C ALA A 30 5.32 4.54 3.06
N ASN A 31 4.03 4.19 2.97
CA ASN A 31 2.95 5.13 2.72
C ASN A 31 2.36 5.76 4.00
N ILE A 32 2.78 5.32 5.19
CA ILE A 32 2.30 5.85 6.48
C ILE A 32 3.08 7.14 6.81
N GLU A 33 2.36 8.19 7.22
CA GLU A 33 2.92 9.51 7.48
C GLU A 33 2.73 9.98 8.93
N LEU A 34 3.48 11.03 9.30
CA LEU A 34 3.30 11.71 10.57
C LEU A 34 1.84 12.18 10.71
N GLY A 35 1.23 11.83 11.84
CA GLY A 35 -0.14 12.25 12.17
C GLY A 35 -1.24 11.33 11.65
N ASP A 36 -0.91 10.30 10.87
CA ASP A 36 -1.87 9.24 10.52
C ASP A 36 -2.32 8.46 11.76
N ILE A 37 -3.48 7.81 11.64
CA ILE A 37 -4.05 6.96 12.70
C ILE A 37 -3.89 5.51 12.32
N VAL A 38 -3.41 4.70 13.25
CA VAL A 38 -3.26 3.26 13.05
C VAL A 38 -3.95 2.48 14.17
N PHE A 39 -4.42 1.30 13.82
CA PHE A 39 -4.95 0.28 14.70
C PHE A 39 -4.10 -0.97 14.56
N ILE A 40 -3.95 -1.76 15.61
CA ILE A 40 -3.22 -3.03 15.55
C ILE A 40 -4.23 -4.17 15.64
N SER A 41 -4.33 -5.00 14.61
CA SER A 41 -5.13 -6.23 14.66
C SER A 41 -4.21 -7.40 14.98
N GLN A 42 -4.49 -8.11 16.08
CA GLN A 42 -3.77 -9.32 16.44
C GLN A 42 -4.55 -10.55 16.01
N PHE A 43 -3.96 -11.40 15.17
CA PHE A 43 -4.51 -12.69 14.78
C PHE A 43 -3.74 -13.82 15.43
N SER A 44 -4.28 -14.36 16.52
CA SER A 44 -3.72 -15.54 17.17
C SER A 44 -4.73 -16.69 17.17
N SER A 45 -4.29 -17.88 17.54
CA SER A 45 -5.19 -19.01 17.77
C SER A 45 -6.12 -18.80 18.98
N LYS A 46 -5.86 -17.78 19.81
CA LYS A 46 -6.59 -17.52 21.06
C LYS A 46 -7.52 -16.31 20.99
N SER A 47 -7.15 -15.30 20.21
CA SER A 47 -7.94 -14.07 20.07
C SER A 47 -7.70 -13.38 18.73
N GLN A 48 -8.73 -12.63 18.31
CA GLN A 48 -8.72 -11.73 17.16
C GLN A 48 -9.14 -10.35 17.65
N ASP A 49 -8.18 -9.65 18.25
CA ASP A 49 -8.43 -8.38 18.93
C ASP A 49 -7.89 -7.22 18.11
N ILE A 50 -8.59 -6.09 18.15
CA ILE A 50 -8.16 -4.84 17.53
C ILE A 50 -7.88 -3.82 18.61
N TYR A 51 -6.66 -3.30 18.60
CA TYR A 51 -6.09 -2.38 19.58
C TYR A 51 -5.92 -0.99 18.95
N GLY A 52 -6.28 0.06 19.70
CA GLY A 52 -6.03 1.44 19.27
C GLY A 52 -7.01 2.42 19.89
N PRO A 53 -7.14 3.64 19.33
CA PRO A 53 -6.33 4.18 18.22
C PRO A 53 -4.92 4.61 18.67
N PHE A 54 -3.96 4.52 17.76
CA PHE A 54 -2.64 5.13 17.89
C PHE A 54 -2.42 6.21 16.83
N LYS A 55 -1.75 7.30 17.20
CA LYS A 55 -1.30 8.34 16.27
C LYS A 55 0.16 8.11 15.90
N VAL A 56 0.50 8.22 14.62
CA VAL A 56 1.89 8.11 14.14
C VAL A 56 2.67 9.37 14.52
N TYR A 57 3.75 9.19 15.25
CA TYR A 57 4.67 10.25 15.71
C TYR A 57 6.01 10.25 14.98
N LYS A 58 6.35 9.15 14.31
CA LYS A 58 7.47 9.09 13.37
C LYS A 58 7.10 8.14 12.24
N ALA A 59 7.22 8.63 11.01
CA ALA A 59 7.07 7.82 9.80
C ALA A 59 8.21 6.79 9.70
N LEU A 60 8.25 6.04 8.60
CA LEU A 60 9.15 4.90 8.41
C LEU A 60 10.62 5.24 8.73
N PHE A 61 11.22 4.46 9.63
CA PHE A 61 12.65 4.51 9.95
C PHE A 61 13.21 3.10 10.11
N TYR A 62 14.54 2.99 10.13
CA TYR A 62 15.26 1.75 10.28
C TYR A 62 15.97 1.70 11.64
N ASP A 63 15.73 0.64 12.40
CA ASP A 63 16.35 0.43 13.72
C ASP A 63 16.56 -1.06 13.99
N LYS A 64 17.82 -1.42 14.28
CA LYS A 64 18.26 -2.80 14.55
C LYS A 64 18.06 -3.24 15.99
N LYS A 65 17.70 -2.33 16.91
CA LYS A 65 17.47 -2.66 18.33
C LYS A 65 16.42 -3.75 18.46
N ILE A 66 16.73 -4.83 19.15
CA ILE A 66 15.83 -5.98 19.29
C ILE A 66 14.73 -5.64 20.30
N ILE A 67 13.50 -5.49 19.81
CA ILE A 67 12.29 -5.32 20.63
C ILE A 67 11.23 -6.40 20.39
N TYR A 68 11.36 -7.14 19.29
CA TYR A 68 10.53 -8.29 18.96
C TYR A 68 11.39 -9.55 19.10
N PRO A 69 11.05 -10.49 20.01
CA PRO A 69 11.80 -11.72 20.17
C PRO A 69 11.94 -12.49 18.85
N ASN A 70 13.18 -12.80 18.47
CA ASN A 70 13.52 -13.62 17.28
C ASN A 70 13.01 -13.08 15.92
N GLN A 71 12.62 -11.81 15.82
CA GLN A 71 12.10 -11.23 14.59
C GLN A 71 12.87 -9.97 14.16
N LYS A 72 13.23 -9.91 12.88
CA LYS A 72 14.00 -8.82 12.27
C LYS A 72 13.09 -7.75 11.66
N TYR A 73 12.18 -7.20 12.48
CA TYR A 73 11.30 -6.10 12.06
C TYR A 73 12.01 -4.77 12.24
N PHE A 74 12.98 -4.50 11.35
CA PHE A 74 13.85 -3.32 11.46
C PHE A 74 13.24 -2.09 10.81
N TYR A 75 12.33 -2.24 9.86
CA TYR A 75 11.54 -1.13 9.31
C TYR A 75 10.40 -0.83 10.26
N ARG A 76 10.34 0.39 10.78
CA ARG A 76 9.49 0.75 11.92
C ARG A 76 8.81 2.09 11.74
N ILE A 77 7.71 2.26 12.45
CA ILE A 77 7.07 3.56 12.72
C ILE A 77 6.94 3.74 14.23
N LYS A 78 6.93 5.00 14.71
CA LYS A 78 6.60 5.29 16.11
C LYS A 78 5.14 5.67 16.21
N ILE A 79 4.45 5.07 17.18
CA ILE A 79 3.01 5.22 17.39
C ILE A 79 2.75 5.60 18.85
N LYS A 80 1.88 6.57 19.09
CA LYS A 80 1.50 6.98 20.44
C LYS A 80 0.03 6.66 20.68
N PRO A 81 -0.35 5.99 21.77
CA PRO A 81 -1.74 5.76 22.09
C PRO A 81 -2.45 7.10 22.33
N LEU A 82 -3.68 7.25 21.84
CA LEU A 82 -4.53 8.40 22.14
C LEU A 82 -5.48 8.10 23.32
N ASN A 83 -6.25 7.03 23.21
CA ASN A 83 -7.09 6.46 24.26
C ASN A 83 -7.12 4.95 24.03
N LEU A 84 -6.12 4.23 24.54
CA LEU A 84 -5.90 2.85 24.13
C LEU A 84 -7.04 1.95 24.64
N ARG A 85 -7.75 1.37 23.67
CA ARG A 85 -8.84 0.43 23.89
C ARG A 85 -8.65 -0.81 23.03
N THR A 86 -9.35 -1.87 23.42
CA THR A 86 -9.44 -3.12 22.66
C THR A 86 -10.90 -3.51 22.46
N ILE A 87 -11.15 -4.12 21.32
CA ILE A 87 -12.38 -4.83 20.98
C ILE A 87 -12.01 -6.19 20.41
N GLU A 88 -12.91 -7.16 20.51
CA GLU A 88 -12.83 -8.38 19.71
C GLU A 88 -13.33 -8.07 18.29
N GLU A 89 -12.82 -8.77 17.28
CA GLU A 89 -13.28 -8.55 15.90
C GLU A 89 -14.78 -8.79 15.74
N THR A 90 -15.35 -9.73 16.51
CA THR A 90 -16.79 -10.02 16.58
C THR A 90 -17.61 -8.81 17.04
N ASP A 91 -17.03 -7.90 17.84
CA ASP A 91 -17.71 -6.67 18.25
C ASP A 91 -17.97 -5.75 17.04
N LEU A 92 -17.13 -5.77 16.01
CA LEU A 92 -17.37 -5.02 14.78
C LEU A 92 -18.67 -5.46 14.12
N TYR A 93 -18.94 -6.77 14.13
CA TYR A 93 -20.14 -7.34 13.55
C TYR A 93 -21.39 -6.93 14.34
N LEU A 94 -21.35 -7.09 15.66
CA LEU A 94 -22.45 -6.73 16.56
C LEU A 94 -22.79 -5.24 16.48
N GLN A 95 -21.78 -4.37 16.40
CA GLN A 95 -22.02 -2.94 16.24
C GLN A 95 -22.54 -2.58 14.85
N GLY A 96 -22.17 -3.32 13.82
CA GLY A 96 -22.77 -3.22 12.50
C GLY A 96 -24.28 -3.44 12.51
N ILE A 97 -24.73 -4.50 13.19
CA ILE A 97 -26.16 -4.78 13.39
C ILE A 97 -26.82 -3.61 14.12
N LYS A 98 -26.26 -3.22 15.28
CA LYS A 98 -26.83 -2.20 16.16
C LYS A 98 -26.98 -0.84 15.47
N ASN A 99 -25.99 -0.45 14.67
CA ASN A 99 -25.96 0.83 13.97
C ASN A 99 -26.67 0.80 12.60
N LYS A 100 -27.25 -0.35 12.20
CA LYS A 100 -27.84 -0.57 10.87
C LYS A 100 -26.85 -0.34 9.72
N ASP A 101 -25.56 -0.63 9.95
CA ASP A 101 -24.48 -0.50 8.97
C ASP A 101 -23.78 -1.87 8.76
N LEU A 102 -24.61 -2.88 8.48
CA LEU A 102 -24.18 -4.25 8.27
C LEU A 102 -23.21 -4.38 7.09
N ASP A 103 -23.51 -3.72 5.97
CA ASP A 103 -22.70 -3.79 4.75
C ASP A 103 -21.27 -3.27 4.98
N LEU A 104 -21.10 -2.12 5.67
CA LEU A 104 -19.78 -1.64 6.03
C LEU A 104 -19.05 -2.63 6.95
N SER A 105 -19.74 -3.16 7.95
CA SER A 105 -19.16 -4.06 8.95
C SER A 105 -18.67 -5.36 8.33
N PHE A 106 -19.50 -6.01 7.50
CA PHE A 106 -19.15 -7.22 6.76
C PHE A 106 -17.96 -7.01 5.83
N ARG A 107 -17.95 -5.91 5.07
CA ARG A 107 -16.85 -5.60 4.17
C ARG A 107 -15.56 -5.34 4.94
N PHE A 108 -15.65 -4.62 6.06
CA PHE A 108 -14.49 -4.30 6.88
C PHE A 108 -13.88 -5.54 7.54
N ILE A 109 -14.71 -6.44 8.08
CA ILE A 109 -14.25 -7.73 8.61
C ILE A 109 -13.64 -8.58 7.49
N SER A 110 -14.30 -8.66 6.34
CA SER A 110 -13.77 -9.40 5.18
C SER A 110 -12.42 -8.86 4.74
N LEU A 111 -12.27 -7.54 4.69
CA LEU A 111 -11.00 -6.87 4.40
C LEU A 111 -9.93 -7.30 5.40
N ILE A 112 -10.20 -7.25 6.71
CA ILE A 112 -9.25 -7.63 7.77
C ILE A 112 -8.83 -9.10 7.62
N GLN A 113 -9.80 -10.02 7.51
CA GLN A 113 -9.56 -11.46 7.47
C GLN A 113 -8.82 -11.92 6.22
N GLN A 114 -9.20 -11.40 5.05
CA GLN A 114 -8.54 -11.73 3.78
C GLN A 114 -7.08 -11.25 3.72
N ASN A 115 -6.75 -10.23 4.51
CA ASN A 115 -5.48 -9.53 4.46
C ASN A 115 -4.63 -9.71 5.73
N LYS A 116 -4.96 -10.67 6.59
CA LYS A 116 -4.26 -10.94 7.86
C LYS A 116 -2.77 -11.30 7.74
N HIS A 117 -2.32 -11.64 6.53
CA HIS A 117 -0.93 -11.98 6.22
C HIS A 117 -0.05 -10.75 5.93
N LEU A 118 -0.65 -9.56 5.78
CA LEU A 118 0.04 -8.33 5.44
C LEU A 118 0.38 -7.52 6.68
N HIS A 119 1.50 -6.81 6.69
CA HIS A 119 1.83 -5.95 7.84
C HIS A 119 0.98 -4.67 7.93
N SER A 120 0.43 -4.18 6.82
CA SER A 120 -0.30 -2.91 6.79
C SER A 120 -1.41 -2.95 5.75
N ILE A 121 -2.61 -2.56 6.17
CA ILE A 121 -3.79 -2.45 5.33
C ILE A 121 -4.24 -0.99 5.40
N SER A 122 -4.15 -0.26 4.29
CA SER A 122 -4.77 1.06 4.19
C SER A 122 -6.28 0.91 4.23
N ILE A 123 -6.97 1.75 5.00
CA ILE A 123 -8.44 1.78 5.06
C ILE A 123 -8.95 3.19 4.71
N THR A 124 -10.15 3.24 4.17
CA THR A 124 -10.81 4.50 3.79
C THR A 124 -11.10 5.35 5.04
N LYS A 125 -11.35 6.64 4.83
CA LYS A 125 -11.77 7.55 5.90
C LYS A 125 -13.04 7.07 6.61
N ASN A 126 -13.97 6.46 5.88
CA ASN A 126 -15.22 5.95 6.45
C ASN A 126 -14.98 4.72 7.31
N GLU A 127 -14.22 3.74 6.82
CA GLU A 127 -13.81 2.55 7.58
C GLU A 127 -13.01 2.92 8.85
N GLY A 128 -12.07 3.86 8.74
CA GLY A 128 -11.27 4.34 9.87
C GLY A 128 -12.11 5.05 10.93
N LYS A 129 -13.08 5.87 10.51
CA LYS A 129 -14.03 6.52 11.43
C LYS A 129 -14.97 5.52 12.09
N PHE A 130 -15.45 4.53 11.34
CA PHE A 130 -16.29 3.45 11.86
C PHE A 130 -15.57 2.70 12.99
N LEU A 131 -14.34 2.24 12.76
CA LEU A 131 -13.54 1.55 13.76
C LEU A 131 -13.22 2.45 14.97
N LEU A 132 -12.86 3.72 14.74
CA LEU A 132 -12.58 4.68 15.80
C LEU A 132 -13.80 4.88 16.72
N ASN A 133 -15.00 5.00 16.14
CA ASN A 133 -16.24 5.16 16.89
C ASN A 133 -16.55 3.93 17.74
N ILE A 134 -16.39 2.72 17.18
CA ILE A 134 -16.61 1.48 17.91
C ILE A 134 -15.65 1.36 19.08
N LEU A 135 -14.35 1.55 18.86
CA LEU A 135 -13.37 1.52 19.94
C LEU A 135 -13.70 2.54 21.02
N THR A 136 -14.06 3.77 20.66
CA THR A 136 -14.34 4.85 21.62
C THR A 136 -15.57 4.57 22.49
N ASN A 137 -16.61 3.97 21.92
CA ASN A 137 -17.88 3.78 22.62
C ASN A 137 -17.97 2.42 23.35
N TYR A 138 -17.33 1.38 22.79
CA TYR A 138 -17.51 -0.01 23.24
C TYR A 138 -16.20 -0.68 23.64
N GLY A 139 -15.06 -0.12 23.24
CA GLY A 139 -13.76 -0.71 23.54
C GLY A 139 -13.44 -0.71 25.02
N LYS A 140 -12.91 -1.84 25.50
CA LYS A 140 -12.41 -2.02 26.86
C LYS A 140 -11.11 -1.23 27.01
N ALA A 141 -11.02 -0.40 28.04
CA ALA A 141 -9.80 0.35 28.33
C ALA A 141 -8.66 -0.61 28.68
N ILE A 142 -7.48 -0.37 28.10
CA ILE A 142 -6.28 -1.17 28.38
C ILE A 142 -5.38 -0.36 29.32
N LYS A 143 -5.04 -0.94 30.48
CA LYS A 143 -3.98 -0.37 31.33
C LYS A 143 -2.65 -0.56 30.63
N VAL A 144 -2.04 0.55 30.24
CA VAL A 144 -0.75 0.53 29.54
C VAL A 144 0.36 0.68 30.56
N ASN A 145 1.16 -0.38 30.76
CA ASN A 145 2.49 -0.22 31.34
C ASN A 145 3.44 0.27 30.24
N THR A 146 3.36 1.56 29.92
CA THR A 146 4.31 2.19 29.00
C THR A 146 5.65 2.31 29.71
N ASN A 147 6.60 1.45 29.38
CA ASN A 147 7.98 1.60 29.84
C ASN A 147 8.84 2.11 28.68
N THR A 148 8.72 3.40 28.39
CA THR A 148 9.43 4.05 27.28
C THR A 148 10.92 4.24 27.57
N SER A 149 11.33 4.24 28.85
CA SER A 149 12.74 4.43 29.26
C SER A 149 13.66 3.35 28.71
N ASN A 150 13.15 2.13 28.48
CA ASN A 150 13.95 1.01 27.96
C ASN A 150 14.07 0.99 26.43
N TYR A 151 13.25 1.76 25.71
CA TYR A 151 13.38 1.94 24.27
C TYR A 151 13.73 3.39 23.93
N LEU A 152 14.93 3.78 24.35
CA LEU A 152 15.70 4.78 23.65
C LEU A 152 16.14 4.13 22.33
N PRO A 153 15.70 4.62 21.16
CA PRO A 153 16.36 4.25 19.91
C PRO A 153 17.84 4.59 20.05
N ASP A 154 18.72 3.92 19.31
CA ASP A 154 20.10 4.39 19.17
C ASP A 154 20.10 5.91 18.93
N SER A 155 21.14 6.61 19.40
CA SER A 155 21.21 8.07 19.41
C SER A 155 20.92 8.72 18.05
N LYS A 156 20.98 7.96 16.95
CA LYS A 156 20.50 8.33 15.62
C LYS A 156 19.81 7.13 14.92
N PRO A 157 18.50 6.89 15.12
CA PRO A 157 17.80 5.91 14.31
C PRO A 157 17.76 6.43 12.86
N SER A 158 18.40 5.71 11.94
CA SER A 158 18.45 6.08 10.52
C SER A 158 17.02 6.13 9.96
N GLU A 159 16.62 7.28 9.43
CA GLU A 159 15.39 7.36 8.65
C GLU A 159 15.54 6.53 7.38
N VAL A 160 14.47 5.83 6.95
CA VAL A 160 14.48 5.16 5.64
C VAL A 160 14.16 6.24 4.62
N ASN A 161 15.21 6.94 4.18
CA ASN A 161 15.12 7.93 3.12
C ASN A 161 15.54 7.31 1.77
N LEU A 162 15.41 8.09 0.70
CA LEU A 162 15.81 7.67 -0.65
C LEU A 162 17.28 7.25 -0.69
N GLU A 163 18.17 8.01 -0.04
CA GLU A 163 19.60 7.72 0.03
C GLU A 163 19.91 6.34 0.64
N PHE A 164 19.23 5.97 1.72
CA PHE A 164 19.40 4.65 2.32
C PHE A 164 19.02 3.53 1.35
N LEU A 165 17.88 3.66 0.68
CA LEU A 165 17.44 2.67 -0.32
C LEU A 165 18.41 2.64 -1.50
N GLU A 166 18.87 3.77 -1.99
CA GLU A 166 19.86 3.85 -3.08
C GLU A 166 21.16 3.15 -2.72
N ASN A 167 21.66 3.39 -1.50
CA ASN A 167 22.87 2.79 -0.96
C ASN A 167 22.73 1.28 -0.75
N LYS A 168 21.60 0.83 -0.17
CA LYS A 168 21.30 -0.60 0.01
C LYS A 168 21.30 -1.34 -1.33
N ASN A 169 20.73 -0.72 -2.35
CA ASN A 169 20.67 -1.27 -3.70
C ASN A 169 21.97 -1.04 -4.50
N ARG A 170 22.90 -0.23 -3.98
CA ARG A 170 24.14 0.20 -4.66
C ARG A 170 23.86 0.71 -6.07
N LEU A 171 22.89 1.62 -6.22
CA LEU A 171 22.46 2.08 -7.56
C LEU A 171 23.62 2.62 -8.41
N PHE A 172 24.63 3.22 -7.77
CA PHE A 172 25.88 3.69 -8.37
C PHE A 172 26.82 2.61 -8.93
N LYS A 173 26.56 1.33 -8.64
CA LYS A 173 27.35 0.19 -9.13
C LYS A 173 26.52 -0.82 -9.90
N LYS A 174 25.27 -1.04 -9.49
CA LYS A 174 24.46 -2.17 -9.95
C LYS A 174 23.33 -1.79 -10.90
N HIS A 175 22.96 -0.50 -10.99
CA HIS A 175 21.85 -0.01 -11.82
C HIS A 175 20.53 -0.80 -11.67
N ALA A 176 20.31 -1.42 -10.52
CA ALA A 176 19.14 -2.24 -10.24
C ALA A 176 18.78 -2.22 -8.75
N PHE A 177 17.50 -2.43 -8.46
CA PHE A 177 17.01 -2.67 -7.10
C PHE A 177 17.16 -4.15 -6.73
N SER A 178 17.42 -4.41 -5.44
CA SER A 178 17.60 -5.75 -4.90
C SER A 178 16.31 -6.54 -4.75
N SER A 179 15.15 -5.86 -4.74
CA SER A 179 13.82 -6.48 -4.71
C SER A 179 12.75 -5.53 -5.24
N GLU A 180 11.60 -6.08 -5.65
CA GLU A 180 10.41 -5.30 -6.03
C GLU A 180 9.91 -4.43 -4.86
N SER A 181 9.98 -4.94 -3.63
CA SER A 181 9.59 -4.19 -2.42
C SER A 181 10.47 -2.96 -2.17
N ASP A 182 11.78 -3.05 -2.41
CA ASP A 182 12.68 -1.89 -2.29
C ASP A 182 12.41 -0.86 -3.40
N LEU A 183 12.11 -1.32 -4.63
CA LEU A 183 11.70 -0.45 -5.74
C LEU A 183 10.38 0.27 -5.43
N GLU A 184 9.36 -0.46 -4.98
CA GLU A 184 8.05 0.08 -4.58
C GLU A 184 8.22 1.14 -3.48
N SER A 185 8.99 0.81 -2.44
CA SER A 185 9.29 1.74 -1.33
C SER A 185 9.95 3.01 -1.83
N TYR A 186 10.94 2.87 -2.72
CA TYR A 186 11.65 4.01 -3.29
C TYR A 186 10.72 4.92 -4.09
N ILE A 187 9.86 4.35 -4.92
CA ILE A 187 8.88 5.12 -5.71
C ILE A 187 7.91 5.85 -4.77
N ILE A 188 7.30 5.16 -3.81
CA ILE A 188 6.34 5.77 -2.87
C ILE A 188 6.98 6.93 -2.10
N LEU A 189 8.19 6.72 -1.57
CA LEU A 189 8.91 7.77 -0.84
C LEU A 189 9.30 8.94 -1.77
N SER A 190 9.66 8.67 -3.02
CA SER A 190 9.99 9.71 -4.00
C SER A 190 8.77 10.54 -4.39
N LEU A 191 7.60 9.91 -4.53
CA LEU A 191 6.35 10.58 -4.88
C LEU A 191 5.85 11.54 -3.79
N LYS A 192 6.35 11.43 -2.55
CA LYS A 192 6.07 12.41 -1.48
C LYS A 192 6.76 13.75 -1.71
N ASN A 193 7.86 13.76 -2.46
CA ASN A 193 8.58 14.97 -2.81
C ASN A 193 8.22 15.41 -4.23
N LYS A 194 7.44 16.48 -4.36
CA LYS A 194 7.03 17.06 -5.66
C LYS A 194 8.20 17.46 -6.57
N ASN A 195 9.38 17.68 -5.99
CA ASN A 195 10.59 18.05 -6.74
C ASN A 195 11.41 16.83 -7.21
N SER A 196 11.03 15.60 -6.83
CA SER A 196 11.76 14.40 -7.21
C SER A 196 11.63 14.10 -8.71
N ASN A 197 12.64 13.43 -9.28
CA ASN A 197 12.62 12.97 -10.67
C ASN A 197 11.41 12.05 -10.94
N ILE A 198 11.16 11.14 -10.00
CA ILE A 198 10.05 10.18 -10.08
C ILE A 198 8.69 10.89 -10.08
N PHE A 199 8.51 11.93 -9.27
CA PHE A 199 7.26 12.69 -9.28
C PHE A 199 6.99 13.32 -10.65
N LYS A 200 8.01 13.94 -11.25
CA LYS A 200 7.91 14.56 -12.57
C LYS A 200 7.61 13.52 -13.65
N ASN A 201 8.39 12.45 -13.67
CA ASN A 201 8.25 11.38 -14.64
C ASN A 201 6.90 10.64 -14.54
N PHE A 202 6.41 10.36 -13.33
CA PHE A 202 5.05 9.82 -13.16
C PHE A 202 3.98 10.85 -13.55
N SER A 203 4.20 12.15 -13.29
CA SER A 203 3.25 13.18 -13.75
C SER A 203 3.13 13.19 -15.27
N GLU A 204 4.24 13.08 -16.00
CA GLU A 204 4.26 13.00 -17.47
C GLU A 204 3.52 11.74 -17.98
N ILE A 205 3.82 10.57 -17.41
CA ILE A 205 3.17 9.31 -17.78
C ILE A 205 1.65 9.36 -17.52
N LEU A 206 1.24 9.92 -16.38
CA LEU A 206 -0.16 10.00 -16.01
C LEU A 206 -0.94 11.00 -16.87
N ASN A 207 -0.35 12.16 -17.16
CA ASN A 207 -0.96 13.25 -17.95
C ASN A 207 -1.32 12.85 -19.39
N TYR A 208 -0.89 11.68 -19.87
CA TYR A 208 -1.37 11.11 -21.13
C TYR A 208 -2.89 10.87 -21.13
N TYR A 209 -3.47 10.64 -19.96
CA TYR A 209 -4.92 10.46 -19.81
C TYR A 209 -5.59 11.74 -19.31
N PRO A 210 -6.77 12.13 -19.83
CA PRO A 210 -7.48 13.34 -19.42
C PRO A 210 -7.71 13.43 -17.91
N ASP A 211 -7.50 14.62 -17.36
CA ASP A 211 -7.69 14.95 -15.93
C ASP A 211 -6.89 14.07 -14.96
N ASN A 212 -5.81 13.43 -15.42
CA ASN A 212 -5.04 12.49 -14.61
C ASN A 212 -3.84 13.16 -13.91
N ASN A 213 -4.13 14.09 -13.01
CA ASN A 213 -3.11 14.91 -12.35
C ASN A 213 -2.58 14.24 -11.06
N LEU A 214 -1.27 14.00 -10.99
CA LEU A 214 -0.61 13.43 -9.81
C LEU A 214 -0.72 14.32 -8.56
N THR A 215 -0.68 15.65 -8.72
CA THR A 215 -0.67 16.60 -7.59
C THR A 215 -1.96 16.58 -6.77
N THR A 216 -3.08 16.21 -7.38
CA THR A 216 -4.40 16.06 -6.75
C THR A 216 -4.74 14.61 -6.43
N SER A 217 -3.81 13.69 -6.69
CA SER A 217 -4.03 12.26 -6.50
C SER A 217 -3.64 11.79 -5.10
N ILE A 218 -4.32 10.74 -4.64
CA ILE A 218 -4.01 10.01 -3.43
C ILE A 218 -3.23 8.75 -3.81
N ILE A 219 -2.04 8.62 -3.25
CA ILE A 219 -1.18 7.45 -3.44
C ILE A 219 -1.45 6.42 -2.34
N TYR A 220 -1.68 5.20 -2.75
CA TYR A 220 -1.80 4.04 -1.89
C TYR A 220 -0.69 3.04 -2.23
N ASN A 221 -0.02 2.51 -1.22
CA ASN A 221 0.52 1.16 -1.34
C ASN A 221 -0.65 0.19 -1.34
N GLN A 222 -0.49 -0.94 -2.04
CA GLN A 222 -1.23 -2.19 -1.91
C GLN A 222 -2.56 -2.13 -1.12
N PHE A 223 -3.68 -2.54 -1.74
CA PHE A 223 -5.01 -2.80 -1.12
C PHE A 223 -6.02 -1.64 -1.08
N ILE A 224 -6.30 -1.01 -2.22
CA ILE A 224 -7.45 -0.08 -2.34
C ILE A 224 -8.78 -0.78 -2.66
N PHE A 225 -8.76 -1.98 -3.28
CA PHE A 225 -9.98 -2.56 -3.85
C PHE A 225 -10.83 -3.39 -2.89
N GLY A 226 -10.34 -3.65 -1.68
CA GLY A 226 -11.12 -4.35 -0.64
C GLY A 226 -10.82 -5.83 -0.45
N ASN A 227 -10.03 -6.46 -1.34
CA ASN A 227 -9.74 -7.90 -1.33
C ASN A 227 -8.25 -8.20 -1.14
N ALA A 228 -7.89 -9.47 -0.87
CA ALA A 228 -6.54 -10.05 -0.62
C ALA A 228 -5.46 -9.85 -1.70
N TYR A 229 -5.62 -8.86 -2.56
CA TYR A 229 -4.96 -8.76 -3.83
C TYR A 229 -4.21 -7.43 -3.92
N PRO A 230 -2.93 -7.40 -3.47
CA PRO A 230 -2.11 -6.19 -3.50
C PRO A 230 -1.94 -5.72 -4.94
N SER A 231 -1.97 -4.42 -5.16
CA SER A 231 -1.33 -3.76 -6.30
C SER A 231 -0.14 -3.00 -5.78
N ASP A 232 1.03 -3.11 -6.41
CA ASP A 232 2.24 -2.49 -5.87
C ASP A 232 2.01 -1.00 -5.56
N ILE A 233 1.50 -0.23 -6.53
CA ILE A 233 1.16 1.18 -6.31
C ILE A 233 -0.18 1.51 -6.97
N ALA A 234 -1.05 2.21 -6.23
CA ALA A 234 -2.27 2.78 -6.77
C ALA A 234 -2.31 4.31 -6.59
N ILE A 235 -2.59 5.03 -7.66
CA ILE A 235 -2.67 6.51 -7.67
C ILE A 235 -4.07 6.90 -8.14
N ILE A 236 -4.86 7.49 -7.24
CA ILE A 236 -6.29 7.74 -7.47
C ILE A 236 -6.61 9.23 -7.35
N ASN A 237 -7.33 9.78 -8.32
CA ASN A 237 -8.00 11.09 -8.21
C ASN A 237 -9.48 10.95 -8.57
N SER A 238 -10.22 12.04 -8.69
CA SER A 238 -11.66 12.03 -8.97
C SER A 238 -12.05 11.40 -10.31
N THR A 239 -11.13 11.33 -11.28
CA THR A 239 -11.41 10.92 -12.66
C THR A 239 -10.68 9.63 -13.06
N ASN A 240 -9.55 9.31 -12.41
CA ASN A 240 -8.67 8.21 -12.79
C ASN A 240 -8.27 7.35 -11.57
N VAL A 241 -8.13 6.05 -11.82
CA VAL A 241 -7.52 5.06 -10.94
C VAL A 241 -6.37 4.43 -11.71
N ASN A 242 -5.15 4.74 -11.31
CA ASN A 242 -3.94 4.25 -11.95
C ASN A 242 -3.36 3.13 -11.10
N ILE A 243 -3.18 1.95 -11.69
CA ILE A 243 -2.63 0.77 -11.02
C ILE A 243 -1.31 0.43 -11.66
N PHE A 244 -0.26 0.40 -10.85
CA PHE A 244 1.08 0.04 -11.25
C PHE A 244 1.43 -1.33 -10.68
N GLU A 245 1.80 -2.23 -11.57
CA GLU A 245 2.39 -3.53 -11.26
C GLU A 245 3.86 -3.49 -11.66
N LEU A 246 4.75 -3.71 -10.71
CA LEU A 246 6.20 -3.62 -10.88
C LEU A 246 6.77 -5.03 -11.04
N LYS A 247 7.76 -5.16 -11.92
CA LYS A 247 8.52 -6.40 -12.11
C LYS A 247 10.00 -6.12 -11.96
N ASN A 248 10.72 -6.90 -11.16
CA ASN A 248 12.18 -6.75 -11.02
C ASN A 248 13.00 -7.54 -12.06
N ASN A 249 12.34 -8.39 -12.84
CA ASN A 249 12.96 -9.24 -13.85
C ASN A 249 12.46 -8.87 -15.25
N LEU A 250 13.26 -9.19 -16.26
CA LEU A 250 12.83 -9.12 -17.66
C LEU A 250 11.61 -10.02 -17.89
N PHE A 251 10.79 -9.66 -18.89
CA PHE A 251 9.62 -10.43 -19.25
C PHE A 251 9.98 -11.88 -19.61
N SER A 252 9.16 -12.83 -19.15
CA SER A 252 9.26 -14.25 -19.46
C SER A 252 7.89 -14.87 -19.71
N LYS A 253 7.84 -16.03 -20.37
CA LYS A 253 6.58 -16.78 -20.57
C LYS A 253 5.90 -17.14 -19.24
N LEU A 254 6.65 -17.41 -18.18
CA LEU A 254 6.11 -17.64 -16.84
C LEU A 254 5.47 -16.36 -16.27
N SER A 255 6.08 -15.19 -16.50
CA SER A 255 5.50 -13.91 -16.07
C SER A 255 4.18 -13.60 -16.78
N LEU A 256 3.99 -14.04 -18.04
CA LEU A 256 2.76 -13.80 -18.80
C LEU A 256 1.51 -14.34 -18.09
N GLU A 257 1.55 -15.58 -17.59
CA GLU A 257 0.38 -16.18 -16.91
C GLU A 257 0.06 -15.49 -15.59
N MET A 258 1.08 -15.00 -14.88
CA MET A 258 0.90 -14.18 -13.69
C MET A 258 0.24 -12.84 -14.07
N ILE A 259 0.72 -12.17 -15.11
CA ILE A 259 0.20 -10.87 -15.56
C ILE A 259 -1.23 -10.97 -16.06
N LYS A 260 -1.59 -12.06 -16.76
CA LYS A 260 -2.99 -12.33 -17.14
C LYS A 260 -3.91 -12.40 -15.92
N LYS A 261 -3.46 -13.04 -14.83
CA LYS A 261 -4.21 -13.08 -13.57
C LYS A 261 -4.35 -11.68 -12.98
N GLU A 262 -3.28 -10.89 -12.99
CA GLU A 262 -3.30 -9.49 -12.52
C GLU A 262 -4.26 -8.61 -13.34
N PHE A 263 -4.24 -8.71 -14.68
CA PHE A 263 -5.20 -8.01 -15.52
C PHE A 263 -6.64 -8.39 -15.18
N LYS A 264 -6.97 -9.69 -15.14
CA LYS A 264 -8.33 -10.12 -14.77
C LYS A 264 -8.70 -9.58 -13.39
N LYS A 265 -7.82 -9.77 -12.41
CA LYS A 265 -8.00 -9.30 -11.05
C LYS A 265 -8.38 -7.82 -11.04
N TYR A 266 -7.51 -6.94 -11.52
CA TYR A 266 -7.79 -5.52 -11.40
C TYR A 266 -8.95 -5.08 -12.29
N CYS A 267 -9.05 -5.57 -13.52
CA CYS A 267 -10.15 -5.26 -14.43
C CYS A 267 -11.51 -5.59 -13.82
N TYR A 268 -11.70 -6.79 -13.25
CA TYR A 268 -12.98 -7.20 -12.69
C TYR A 268 -13.24 -6.62 -11.29
N TYR A 269 -12.26 -6.68 -10.37
CA TYR A 269 -12.50 -6.23 -8.98
C TYR A 269 -12.72 -4.72 -8.89
N SER A 270 -12.03 -3.94 -9.71
CA SER A 270 -12.21 -2.50 -9.67
C SER A 270 -13.57 -2.06 -10.21
N LEU A 271 -14.31 -2.87 -10.99
CA LEU A 271 -15.64 -2.49 -11.51
C LEU A 271 -16.65 -2.21 -10.40
N TYR A 272 -16.54 -2.96 -9.29
CA TYR A 272 -17.54 -2.94 -8.22
C TYR A 272 -16.92 -2.63 -6.86
N SER A 273 -15.68 -2.12 -6.82
CA SER A 273 -15.03 -1.85 -5.55
C SER A 273 -15.70 -0.67 -4.83
N PRO A 274 -16.26 -0.88 -3.63
CA PRO A 274 -16.97 0.18 -2.90
C PRO A 274 -16.02 1.21 -2.28
N ARG A 275 -14.71 0.99 -2.35
CA ARG A 275 -13.66 1.86 -1.81
C ARG A 275 -13.15 2.89 -2.82
N LEU A 276 -13.58 2.80 -4.08
CA LEU A 276 -13.33 3.82 -5.09
C LEU A 276 -14.18 5.07 -4.81
N LEU A 277 -13.64 6.24 -5.18
CA LEU A 277 -14.11 7.55 -4.69
C LEU A 277 -15.52 7.92 -5.18
N SER A 278 -16.06 7.23 -6.17
CA SER A 278 -17.38 7.53 -6.73
C SER A 278 -18.13 6.29 -7.20
N LYS A 279 -19.36 6.13 -6.71
CA LYS A 279 -20.33 5.15 -7.23
C LYS A 279 -20.97 5.59 -8.55
N ASN A 280 -20.96 6.90 -8.83
CA ASN A 280 -21.73 7.52 -9.91
C ASN A 280 -20.87 8.01 -11.08
N THR A 281 -19.56 8.14 -10.90
CA THR A 281 -18.62 8.42 -11.99
C THR A 281 -17.74 7.19 -12.21
N LYS A 282 -17.80 6.67 -13.44
CA LYS A 282 -16.94 5.58 -13.90
C LYS A 282 -15.51 6.14 -14.03
N GLN A 283 -14.78 6.27 -12.92
CA GLN A 283 -13.36 6.66 -12.94
C GLN A 283 -12.64 5.80 -13.99
N ARG A 284 -11.87 6.41 -14.89
CA ARG A 284 -11.06 5.65 -15.87
C ARG A 284 -10.06 4.78 -15.13
N MET A 285 -9.91 3.53 -15.56
CA MET A 285 -8.86 2.65 -15.05
C MET A 285 -7.68 2.67 -15.99
N ASN A 286 -6.49 2.98 -15.48
CA ASN A 286 -5.26 2.91 -16.25
C ASN A 286 -4.35 1.86 -15.61
N PHE A 287 -4.05 0.79 -16.35
CA PHE A 287 -3.16 -0.28 -15.91
C PHE A 287 -1.78 -0.08 -16.49
N PHE A 288 -0.80 0.03 -15.60
CA PHE A 288 0.60 0.15 -15.94
C PHE A 288 1.31 -1.10 -15.45
N ILE A 289 2.05 -1.76 -16.34
CA ILE A 289 3.01 -2.78 -15.94
C ILE A 289 4.41 -2.31 -16.26
N ALA A 290 5.28 -2.29 -15.26
CA ALA A 290 6.64 -1.80 -15.39
C ALA A 290 7.67 -2.92 -15.33
N PHE A 291 8.52 -3.01 -16.35
CA PHE A 291 9.63 -3.96 -16.44
C PHE A 291 10.99 -3.25 -16.45
N PRO A 292 12.09 -3.93 -16.09
CA PRO A 292 13.42 -3.42 -16.41
C PRO A 292 13.55 -3.24 -17.93
N LYS A 293 14.23 -2.17 -18.36
CA LYS A 293 14.47 -1.86 -19.78
C LYS A 293 15.06 -3.05 -20.52
N SER A 294 14.42 -3.42 -21.63
CA SER A 294 14.79 -4.56 -22.48
C SER A 294 15.23 -4.08 -23.87
N LYS A 295 15.94 -4.93 -24.62
CA LYS A 295 16.17 -4.70 -26.07
C LYS A 295 15.07 -5.29 -26.93
N ASP A 296 14.36 -6.29 -26.42
CA ASP A 296 13.23 -6.95 -27.10
C ASP A 296 11.92 -6.50 -26.45
N HIS A 297 11.05 -5.88 -27.25
CA HIS A 297 9.73 -5.38 -26.85
C HIS A 297 8.58 -6.18 -27.47
N SER A 298 8.86 -7.36 -28.04
CA SER A 298 7.83 -8.26 -28.59
C SER A 298 6.73 -8.58 -27.58
N PHE A 299 7.05 -8.56 -26.29
CA PHE A 299 6.13 -8.80 -25.19
C PHE A 299 5.04 -7.73 -25.05
N ASP A 300 5.29 -6.46 -25.41
CA ASP A 300 4.28 -5.39 -25.31
C ASP A 300 3.05 -5.69 -26.18
N LYS A 301 3.28 -6.16 -27.41
CA LYS A 301 2.22 -6.59 -28.33
C LYS A 301 1.42 -7.77 -27.76
N ILE A 302 2.10 -8.72 -27.12
CA ILE A 302 1.47 -9.88 -26.46
C ILE A 302 0.58 -9.39 -25.31
N LEU A 303 1.11 -8.54 -24.42
CA LEU A 303 0.37 -8.03 -23.27
C LEU A 303 -0.84 -7.18 -23.68
N LYS A 304 -0.69 -6.30 -24.67
CA LYS A 304 -1.80 -5.51 -25.23
C LYS A 304 -2.89 -6.40 -25.81
N LYS A 305 -2.53 -7.47 -26.53
CA LYS A 305 -3.50 -8.45 -27.05
C LYS A 305 -4.26 -9.13 -25.91
N GLU A 306 -3.55 -9.62 -24.89
CA GLU A 306 -4.17 -10.28 -23.73
C GLU A 306 -5.07 -9.35 -22.94
N PHE A 307 -4.64 -8.10 -22.72
CA PHE A 307 -5.47 -7.07 -22.10
C PHE A 307 -6.73 -6.79 -22.92
N GLY A 308 -6.59 -6.65 -24.25
CA GLY A 308 -7.68 -6.48 -25.22
C GLY A 308 -8.76 -7.56 -25.09
N LEU A 309 -8.37 -8.83 -24.99
CA LEU A 309 -9.30 -9.95 -24.79
C LEU A 309 -10.13 -9.81 -23.51
N ILE A 310 -9.52 -9.31 -22.43
CA ILE A 310 -10.20 -9.10 -21.15
C ILE A 310 -11.17 -7.91 -21.24
N ILE A 311 -10.70 -6.77 -21.74
CA ILE A 311 -11.51 -5.54 -21.76
C ILE A 311 -12.69 -5.60 -22.72
N ASN A 312 -12.61 -6.38 -23.81
CA ASN A 312 -13.74 -6.58 -24.72
C ASN A 312 -15.02 -7.03 -23.98
N SER A 313 -14.87 -7.77 -22.88
CA SER A 313 -16.01 -8.23 -22.06
C SER A 313 -16.55 -7.17 -21.09
N ILE A 314 -15.77 -6.12 -20.76
CA ILE A 314 -16.10 -5.19 -19.67
C ILE A 314 -16.06 -3.69 -20.04
N ASN A 315 -15.56 -3.30 -21.22
CA ASN A 315 -15.38 -1.88 -21.56
C ASN A 315 -16.71 -1.11 -21.64
N LYS A 316 -17.84 -1.80 -21.88
CA LYS A 316 -19.18 -1.20 -21.79
C LYS A 316 -19.50 -0.64 -20.40
N PHE A 317 -18.86 -1.17 -19.35
CA PHE A 317 -19.08 -0.73 -17.99
C PHE A 317 -18.20 0.45 -17.60
N ARG A 318 -17.02 0.63 -18.20
CA ARG A 318 -16.05 1.68 -17.85
C ARG A 318 -14.91 1.72 -18.85
N GLU A 319 -14.27 2.89 -18.99
CA GLU A 319 -13.04 3.04 -19.77
C GLU A 319 -11.86 2.37 -19.05
N ASN A 320 -11.18 1.45 -19.72
CA ASN A 320 -9.97 0.78 -19.20
C ASN A 320 -8.84 0.89 -20.23
N ASN A 321 -7.69 1.40 -19.79
CA ASN A 321 -6.49 1.56 -20.59
C ASN A 321 -5.35 0.71 -20.05
N PHE A 322 -4.40 0.37 -20.92
CA PHE A 322 -3.21 -0.37 -20.57
C PHE A 322 -1.97 0.22 -21.23
N ALA A 323 -0.90 0.35 -20.46
CA ALA A 323 0.40 0.76 -20.94
C ALA A 323 1.49 -0.11 -20.32
N THR A 324 2.46 -0.48 -21.14
CA THR A 324 3.70 -1.07 -20.67
C THR A 324 4.70 0.06 -20.42
N LEU A 325 5.32 0.04 -19.25
CA LEU A 325 6.41 0.91 -18.89
C LEU A 325 7.71 0.10 -18.84
N GLU A 326 8.80 0.73 -19.23
CA GLU A 326 10.14 0.27 -18.89
C GLU A 326 10.74 1.20 -17.86
N TYR A 327 11.56 0.64 -16.99
CA TYR A 327 12.37 1.44 -16.08
C TYR A 327 13.83 1.03 -16.14
N TYR A 328 14.69 2.01 -15.87
CA TYR A 328 16.12 1.82 -15.80
C TYR A 328 16.72 2.84 -14.85
N ILE A 329 17.97 2.59 -14.46
CA ILE A 329 18.72 3.50 -13.61
C ILE A 329 19.89 4.04 -14.41
N ASP A 330 19.83 5.33 -14.72
CA ASP A 330 20.92 6.06 -15.35
C ASP A 330 21.37 7.20 -14.43
N ASN A 331 22.69 7.38 -14.30
CA ASN A 331 23.27 8.42 -13.45
C ASN A 331 22.67 8.47 -12.02
N ASN A 332 22.49 7.30 -11.38
CA ASN A 332 21.84 7.12 -10.07
C ASN A 332 20.38 7.56 -9.98
N LYS A 333 19.72 7.79 -11.12
CA LYS A 333 18.32 8.19 -11.18
C LYS A 333 17.50 7.07 -11.80
N LEU A 334 16.47 6.64 -11.08
CA LEU A 334 15.44 5.79 -11.63
C LEU A 334 14.56 6.61 -12.58
N THR A 335 14.34 6.09 -13.77
CA THR A 335 13.52 6.68 -14.84
C THR A 335 12.57 5.63 -15.38
N PHE A 336 11.36 6.04 -15.72
CA PHE A 336 10.34 5.25 -16.41
C PHE A 336 10.05 5.84 -17.79
N GLU A 337 9.90 4.98 -18.78
CA GLU A 337 9.53 5.31 -20.16
C GLU A 337 8.33 4.47 -20.57
N THR A 338 7.36 5.06 -21.26
CA THR A 338 6.25 4.33 -21.87
C THR A 338 6.71 3.66 -23.16
N LEU A 339 6.39 2.37 -23.35
CA LEU A 339 6.57 1.68 -24.64
C LEU A 339 5.46 1.98 -25.66
N GLN A 340 4.73 3.08 -25.49
CA GLN A 340 3.69 3.45 -26.45
C GLN A 340 4.31 4.09 -27.70
N ASP A 341 3.97 3.54 -28.86
CA ASP A 341 4.00 4.26 -30.13
C ASP A 341 3.16 5.53 -29.98
N VAL A 342 3.80 6.68 -30.16
CA VAL A 342 3.17 8.00 -30.30
C VAL A 342 2.24 7.95 -31.51
N LYS A 343 0.93 7.84 -31.30
CA LYS A 343 -0.08 8.22 -32.30
C LYS A 343 -1.30 8.83 -31.61
N ASN A 344 -1.39 10.16 -31.77
CA ASN A 344 -2.67 10.86 -31.86
C ASN A 344 -3.49 10.31 -33.04
#